data_AF-A0A830FS18-F1
#
_entry.id   AF-A0A830FS18-F1
#
_cell.length_a   1.000
_cell.length_b   1.000
_cell.length_c   1.000
_cell.angle_alpha   90.00
_cell.angle_beta   90.00
_cell.angle_gamma   90.00
#
_symmetry.space_group_name_H-M   'P 1'
#
loop_
_entity.id
_entity.type
_entity.pdbx_description
1 polymer ?
#
loop_
_entity_poly.entity_id
_entity_poly.type
_entity_poly.pdbx_seq_one_letter_code
_entity_poly.pdbx_strand_id
1 'polypeptide(L)'
;MGSETKAHDKINYQTLTEVIRTTGWVTESSKPADRLHEGEVKSDKHVTVNYTLPTADAQLLLTTPGTAQTQLCRIGLENSLDCTLGFIKTDSDFVGRLSNVHQAVGQRYQTKYLEPVADPNQIFCGQIPANFDRSTLHHTIWSCVHAGREVDKCHSGINKILELYMK
;
A
#
# COMPACT_ATOMS: atom_id res chain seq x y z
N MET A 1 27.05 -20.92 1.89
CA MET A 1 25.93 -20.35 2.68
C MET A 1 25.11 -19.27 1.96
N GLY A 2 25.56 -18.65 0.85
CA GLY A 2 24.81 -17.56 0.19
C GLY A 2 23.80 -17.92 -0.91
N SER A 3 23.61 -19.19 -1.24
CA SER A 3 22.70 -19.63 -2.32
C SER A 3 21.31 -20.03 -1.81
N GLU A 4 21.23 -20.65 -0.63
CA GLU A 4 19.97 -21.14 -0.04
C GLU A 4 19.08 -19.99 0.43
N THR A 5 19.65 -18.96 1.05
CA THR A 5 18.93 -17.74 1.46
C THR A 5 18.29 -17.03 0.26
N LYS A 6 19.02 -16.93 -0.86
CA LYS A 6 18.50 -16.29 -2.09
C LYS A 6 17.35 -17.07 -2.73
N ALA A 7 17.42 -18.41 -2.70
CA ALA A 7 16.33 -19.25 -3.20
C ALA A 7 15.08 -19.12 -2.32
N HIS A 8 15.25 -19.05 -0.99
CA HIS A 8 14.16 -18.89 -0.04
C HIS A 8 13.48 -17.52 -0.16
N ASP A 9 14.26 -16.43 -0.26
CA ASP A 9 13.73 -15.07 -0.44
C ASP A 9 12.96 -14.93 -1.75
N LYS A 10 13.44 -15.59 -2.82
CA LYS A 10 12.74 -15.66 -4.11
C LYS A 10 11.37 -16.32 -3.98
N ILE A 11 11.28 -17.47 -3.30
CA ILE A 11 10.01 -18.20 -3.12
C ILE A 11 9.02 -17.37 -2.29
N ASN A 12 9.50 -16.72 -1.23
CA ASN A 12 8.66 -15.87 -0.38
C ASN A 12 8.15 -14.65 -1.12
N TYR A 13 9.00 -14.01 -1.93
CA TYR A 13 8.61 -12.88 -2.75
C TYR A 13 7.60 -13.29 -3.83
N GLN A 14 7.82 -14.41 -4.52
CA GLN A 14 6.86 -14.96 -5.47
C GLN A 14 5.51 -15.23 -4.81
N THR A 15 5.51 -15.85 -3.63
CA THR A 15 4.30 -16.11 -2.85
C THR A 15 3.59 -14.81 -2.47
N LEU A 16 4.32 -13.79 -2.03
CA LEU A 16 3.77 -12.46 -1.73
C LEU A 16 3.10 -11.84 -2.96
N THR A 17 3.82 -11.80 -4.09
CA THR A 17 3.30 -11.19 -5.32
C THR A 17 2.07 -11.93 -5.86
N GLU A 18 2.03 -13.24 -5.70
CA GLU A 18 0.88 -14.06 -6.08
C GLU A 18 -0.33 -13.76 -5.18
N VAL A 19 -0.14 -13.72 -3.87
CA VAL A 19 -1.21 -13.33 -2.94
C VAL A 19 -1.76 -11.94 -3.31
N ILE A 20 -0.90 -10.97 -3.59
CA ILE A 20 -1.35 -9.61 -3.98
C ILE A 20 -2.17 -9.64 -5.27
N ARG A 21 -1.72 -10.36 -6.30
CA ARG A 21 -2.48 -10.49 -7.56
C ARG A 21 -3.84 -11.15 -7.38
N THR A 22 -3.93 -12.20 -6.56
CA THR A 22 -5.21 -12.90 -6.31
C THR A 22 -6.23 -12.06 -5.56
N THR A 23 -5.83 -10.95 -4.93
CA THR A 23 -6.71 -10.02 -4.22
C THR A 23 -7.14 -8.81 -5.06
N GLY A 24 -6.81 -8.79 -6.35
CA GLY A 24 -7.33 -7.79 -7.31
C GLY A 24 -6.44 -6.56 -7.53
N TRP A 25 -5.24 -6.53 -6.93
CA TRP A 25 -4.23 -5.51 -7.19
C TRP A 25 -3.48 -5.76 -8.51
N VAL A 26 -3.20 -4.70 -9.27
CA VAL A 26 -2.53 -4.75 -10.57
C VAL A 26 -1.23 -3.94 -10.52
N THR A 27 -0.15 -4.44 -11.10
CA THR A 27 1.14 -3.73 -11.13
C THR A 27 1.14 -2.58 -12.14
N GLU A 28 1.58 -1.37 -11.75
CA GLU A 28 1.70 -0.22 -12.67
C GLU A 28 2.90 -0.31 -13.63
N SER A 29 3.93 -1.10 -13.30
CA SER A 29 5.13 -1.21 -14.12
C SER A 29 4.95 -2.18 -15.30
N SER A 30 5.21 -1.69 -16.53
CA SER A 30 5.35 -2.50 -17.75
C SER A 30 6.64 -3.31 -17.82
N LYS A 31 7.62 -3.02 -16.94
CA LYS A 31 8.79 -3.87 -16.70
C LYS A 31 8.51 -4.69 -15.46
N PRO A 32 8.32 -6.00 -15.57
CA PRO A 32 7.60 -6.73 -14.54
C PRO A 32 8.42 -6.75 -13.24
N ALA A 33 7.77 -7.17 -12.17
CA ALA A 33 8.40 -7.73 -10.97
C ALA A 33 9.55 -8.75 -11.25
N ASP A 34 9.79 -9.08 -12.51
CA ASP A 34 10.89 -9.86 -13.07
C ASP A 34 12.29 -9.23 -12.86
N ARG A 35 12.45 -7.90 -12.78
CA ARG A 35 13.75 -7.30 -12.42
C ARG A 35 14.14 -7.54 -10.96
N LEU A 36 13.13 -7.63 -10.09
CA LEU A 36 13.30 -8.14 -8.73
C LEU A 36 13.53 -9.66 -8.72
N HIS A 37 12.98 -10.41 -9.69
CA HIS A 37 13.19 -11.86 -9.82
C HIS A 37 14.61 -12.28 -10.27
N GLU A 38 15.32 -11.46 -11.04
CA GLU A 38 16.50 -11.94 -11.79
C GLU A 38 17.87 -11.57 -11.22
N GLY A 39 17.96 -10.76 -10.16
CA GLY A 39 19.24 -10.59 -9.44
C GLY A 39 19.67 -9.17 -9.11
N GLU A 40 18.75 -8.20 -9.11
CA GLU A 40 19.03 -6.84 -8.62
C GLU A 40 18.89 -6.67 -7.10
N VAL A 41 18.67 -7.75 -6.33
CA VAL A 41 19.00 -7.79 -4.88
C VAL A 41 20.53 -7.94 -4.70
N LYS A 42 21.28 -7.12 -5.44
CA LYS A 42 22.76 -7.06 -5.44
C LYS A 42 23.29 -5.67 -5.10
N SER A 43 22.43 -4.71 -4.79
CA SER A 43 22.85 -3.39 -4.32
C SER A 43 22.11 -3.02 -3.05
N ASP A 44 22.72 -2.19 -2.20
CA ASP A 44 22.13 -1.60 -1.00
C ASP A 44 20.95 -0.64 -1.32
N LYS A 45 20.26 -0.85 -2.43
CA LYS A 45 19.17 -0.03 -2.93
C LYS A 45 17.84 -0.70 -2.61
N HIS A 46 16.97 0.09 -2.01
CA HIS A 46 15.56 -0.24 -1.89
C HIS A 46 14.94 -0.35 -3.29
N VAL A 47 14.14 -1.39 -3.51
CA VAL A 47 13.31 -1.50 -4.69
C VAL A 47 11.86 -1.35 -4.26
N THR A 48 11.15 -0.45 -4.93
CA THR A 48 9.72 -0.21 -4.69
C THR A 48 8.91 -0.69 -5.89
N VAL A 49 7.86 -1.47 -5.62
CA VAL A 49 6.88 -1.92 -6.61
C VAL A 49 5.53 -1.34 -6.25
N ASN A 50 4.90 -0.67 -7.21
CA ASN A 50 3.58 -0.07 -7.05
C ASN A 50 2.51 -0.99 -7.66
N TYR A 51 1.47 -1.20 -6.88
CA TYR A 51 0.24 -1.84 -7.33
C TYR A 51 -0.93 -0.86 -7.18
N THR A 52 -1.84 -0.85 -8.14
CA THR A 52 -3.10 -0.12 -8.07
C THR A 52 -4.27 -1.07 -7.90
N LEU A 53 -5.30 -0.61 -7.22
CA LEU A 53 -6.57 -1.31 -7.13
C LEU A 53 -7.51 -0.74 -8.21
N PRO A 54 -7.80 -1.40 -9.33
CA PRO A 54 -8.49 -0.75 -10.46
C PRO A 54 -9.88 -0.15 -10.15
N THR A 55 -10.50 -0.58 -9.04
CA THR A 55 -11.80 -0.10 -8.59
C THR A 55 -11.74 1.10 -7.64
N ALA A 56 -10.55 1.62 -7.32
CA ALA A 56 -10.33 2.72 -6.38
C ALA A 56 -8.99 3.42 -6.69
N ASP A 57 -8.83 4.69 -6.37
CA ASP A 57 -7.54 5.39 -6.58
C ASP A 57 -6.46 5.03 -5.51
N ALA A 58 -6.56 3.83 -4.94
CA ALA A 58 -5.65 3.32 -3.93
C ALA A 58 -4.40 2.67 -4.56
N GLN A 59 -3.24 2.94 -3.98
CA GLN A 59 -1.94 2.41 -4.34
C GLN A 59 -1.32 1.61 -3.19
N LEU A 60 -0.87 0.40 -3.48
CA LEU A 60 -0.12 -0.45 -2.56
C LEU A 60 1.36 -0.44 -2.98
N LEU A 61 2.22 0.08 -2.10
CA LEU A 61 3.67 0.11 -2.31
C LEU A 61 4.35 -1.02 -1.56
N LEU A 62 5.13 -1.83 -2.26
CA LEU A 62 6.00 -2.83 -1.67
C LEU A 62 7.44 -2.38 -1.80
N THR A 63 8.12 -2.17 -0.67
CA THR A 63 9.54 -1.77 -0.67
C THR A 63 10.41 -2.86 -0.05
N THR A 64 11.35 -3.42 -0.79
CA THR A 64 12.31 -4.38 -0.22
C THR A 64 13.33 -3.65 0.66
N PRO A 65 13.62 -4.14 1.88
CA PRO A 65 14.69 -3.58 2.68
C PRO A 65 16.06 -3.93 2.06
N GLY A 66 17.06 -3.11 2.33
CA GLY A 66 18.44 -3.42 1.96
C GLY A 66 18.93 -4.71 2.64
N THR A 67 20.07 -5.23 2.17
CA THR A 67 20.70 -6.53 2.48
C THR A 67 20.93 -6.87 3.97
N ALA A 68 20.61 -5.99 4.91
CA ALA A 68 20.91 -6.12 6.34
C ALA A 68 19.67 -6.32 7.26
N GLN A 69 18.46 -6.45 6.72
CA GLN A 69 17.25 -6.58 7.55
C GLN A 69 16.62 -7.98 7.47
N THR A 70 16.06 -8.45 8.59
CA THR A 70 15.35 -9.74 8.71
C THR A 70 13.94 -9.74 8.07
N GLN A 71 13.66 -8.72 7.25
CA GLN A 71 12.33 -8.40 6.75
C GLN A 71 12.26 -8.66 5.24
N LEU A 72 11.11 -9.08 4.73
CA LEU A 72 10.92 -9.33 3.31
C LEU A 72 10.58 -8.04 2.56
N CYS A 73 9.64 -7.26 3.08
CA CYS A 73 9.24 -5.99 2.50
C CYS A 73 8.51 -5.10 3.51
N ARG A 74 8.46 -3.81 3.18
CA ARG A 74 7.55 -2.82 3.76
C ARG A 74 6.34 -2.67 2.87
N ILE A 75 5.16 -2.57 3.48
CA ILE A 75 3.91 -2.25 2.80
C ILE A 75 3.49 -0.83 3.14
N GLY A 76 3.12 -0.05 2.14
CA GLY A 76 2.36 1.20 2.29
C GLY A 76 1.05 1.11 1.52
N LEU A 77 -0.05 1.55 2.11
CA LEU A 77 -1.30 1.83 1.39
C LEU A 77 -1.46 3.34 1.32
N GLU A 78 -1.34 3.87 0.11
CA GLU A 78 -1.50 5.29 -0.20
C GLU A 78 -2.80 5.50 -0.97
N ASN A 79 -3.46 6.61 -0.70
CA ASN A 79 -4.56 7.11 -1.52
C ASN A 79 -4.41 8.62 -1.53
N SER A 80 -3.72 9.11 -2.57
CA SER A 80 -3.28 10.49 -2.65
C SER A 80 -4.49 11.43 -2.69
N LEU A 81 -4.45 12.47 -1.88
CA LEU A 81 -5.40 13.56 -2.00
C LEU A 81 -5.04 14.40 -3.21
N ASP A 82 -6.01 14.62 -4.09
CA ASP A 82 -5.89 15.73 -5.04
C ASP A 82 -6.08 17.05 -4.30
N CYS A 83 -4.99 17.55 -3.73
CA CYS A 83 -4.92 18.82 -3.03
C CYS A 83 -5.12 20.03 -3.95
N THR A 84 -5.30 19.85 -5.27
CA THR A 84 -5.55 20.99 -6.19
C THR A 84 -6.91 21.65 -5.98
N LEU A 85 -7.81 21.03 -5.21
CA LEU A 85 -9.04 21.65 -4.72
C LEU A 85 -8.81 22.73 -3.64
N GLY A 86 -7.58 22.87 -3.12
CA GLY A 86 -7.18 23.75 -2.03
C GLY A 86 -7.09 25.25 -2.37
N PHE A 87 -8.13 25.83 -2.98
CA PHE A 87 -8.24 27.29 -3.16
C PHE A 87 -8.74 28.03 -1.91
N ILE A 88 -9.03 27.35 -0.80
CA ILE A 88 -9.62 27.98 0.39
C ILE A 88 -8.68 27.85 1.60
N LYS A 89 -8.07 28.98 1.98
CA LYS A 89 -7.12 29.13 3.12
C LYS A 89 -7.68 28.72 4.51
N THR A 90 -8.90 28.23 4.61
CA THR A 90 -9.52 27.69 5.84
C THR A 90 -9.46 26.15 5.96
N ASP A 91 -8.80 25.45 5.02
CA ASP A 91 -8.82 23.99 4.88
C ASP A 91 -7.99 23.18 5.91
N SER A 92 -7.41 23.79 6.94
CA SER A 92 -6.74 23.03 8.02
C SER A 92 -7.69 22.04 8.70
N ASP A 93 -8.95 22.42 8.84
CA ASP A 93 -9.99 21.57 9.42
C ASP A 93 -10.39 20.43 8.46
N PHE A 94 -10.34 20.67 7.15
CA PHE A 94 -10.66 19.66 6.15
C PHE A 94 -9.56 18.58 6.08
N VAL A 95 -8.29 19.00 5.96
CA VAL A 95 -7.15 18.06 5.95
C VAL A 95 -7.08 17.28 7.27
N GLY A 96 -7.32 17.93 8.41
CA GLY A 96 -7.37 17.25 9.71
C GLY A 96 -8.52 16.24 9.81
N ARG A 97 -9.72 16.59 9.33
CA ARG A 97 -10.86 15.65 9.30
C ARG A 97 -10.60 14.47 8.37
N LEU A 98 -9.97 14.70 7.22
CA LEU A 98 -9.68 13.65 6.25
C LEU A 98 -8.60 12.70 6.76
N SER A 99 -7.56 13.24 7.40
CA SER A 99 -6.57 12.44 8.13
C SER A 99 -7.23 11.61 9.24
N ASN A 100 -8.17 12.17 10.00
CA ASN A 100 -8.93 11.42 11.01
C ASN A 100 -9.80 10.31 10.37
N VAL A 101 -10.38 10.53 9.20
CA VAL A 101 -11.14 9.50 8.46
C VAL A 101 -10.21 8.39 8.01
N HIS A 102 -9.07 8.71 7.39
CA HIS A 102 -8.06 7.72 6.98
C HIS A 102 -7.57 6.91 8.18
N GLN A 103 -7.27 7.58 9.30
CA GLN A 103 -6.86 6.92 10.53
C GLN A 103 -7.95 5.99 11.09
N ALA A 104 -9.21 6.42 11.10
CA ALA A 104 -10.33 5.60 11.58
C ALA A 104 -10.58 4.37 10.69
N VAL A 105 -10.48 4.53 9.36
CA VAL A 105 -10.54 3.41 8.41
C VAL A 105 -9.35 2.47 8.65
N GLY A 106 -8.15 3.02 8.80
CA GLY A 106 -6.95 2.27 9.11
C GLY A 106 -7.11 1.43 10.39
N GLN A 107 -7.56 2.04 11.49
CA GLN A 107 -7.79 1.34 12.76
C GLN A 107 -8.77 0.16 12.62
N ARG A 108 -9.83 0.31 11.81
CA ARG A 108 -10.82 -0.76 11.58
C ARG A 108 -10.23 -1.97 10.86
N TYR A 109 -9.32 -1.73 9.92
CA TYR A 109 -8.73 -2.78 9.08
C TYR A 109 -7.29 -3.14 9.49
N GLN A 110 -6.87 -2.73 10.68
CA GLN A 110 -5.56 -3.06 11.24
C GLN A 110 -5.36 -4.57 11.29
N THR A 111 -4.16 -5.04 10.97
CA THR A 111 -3.78 -6.45 11.08
C THR A 111 -2.43 -6.60 11.79
N LYS A 112 -1.97 -7.85 11.96
CA LYS A 112 -0.66 -8.15 12.56
C LYS A 112 0.51 -7.43 11.86
N TYR A 113 0.40 -7.14 10.57
CA TYR A 113 1.49 -6.57 9.78
C TYR A 113 1.22 -5.13 9.31
N LEU A 114 0.05 -4.56 9.65
CA LEU A 114 -0.32 -3.21 9.24
C LEU A 114 -0.64 -2.38 10.47
N GLU A 115 -0.10 -1.17 10.50
CA GLU A 115 -0.38 -0.15 11.49
C GLU A 115 -1.00 1.06 10.77
N PRO A 116 -2.09 1.62 11.31
CA PRO A 116 -2.68 2.84 10.76
C PRO A 116 -1.72 4.01 10.91
N VAL A 117 -1.69 4.89 9.91
CA VAL A 117 -0.85 6.10 9.92
C VAL A 117 -1.74 7.33 10.09
N ALA A 118 -1.28 8.30 10.87
CA ALA A 118 -1.92 9.61 10.98
C ALA A 118 -1.39 10.56 9.90
N ASP A 119 -1.55 10.18 8.63
CA ASP A 119 -1.11 10.94 7.45
C ASP A 119 -2.29 11.03 6.46
N PRO A 120 -2.60 12.22 5.92
CA PRO A 120 -3.70 12.40 4.97
C PRO A 120 -3.51 11.70 3.61
N ASN A 121 -2.30 11.26 3.26
CA ASN A 121 -2.01 10.55 2.00
C ASN A 121 -1.75 9.06 2.20
N GLN A 122 -1.62 8.61 3.46
CA GLN A 122 -1.25 7.23 3.78
C GLN A 122 -2.19 6.65 4.84
N ILE A 123 -2.80 5.52 4.51
CA ILE A 123 -3.75 4.82 5.39
C ILE A 123 -3.01 3.83 6.30
N PHE A 124 -2.09 3.06 5.72
CA PHE A 124 -1.33 2.03 6.43
C PHE A 124 0.17 2.10 6.15
N CYS A 125 0.95 1.72 7.15
CA CYS A 125 2.32 1.28 6.98
C CYS A 125 2.52 -0.08 7.66
N GLY A 126 3.43 -0.90 7.14
CA GLY A 126 3.58 -2.25 7.63
C GLY A 126 4.89 -2.91 7.24
N GLN A 127 5.23 -3.99 7.96
CA GLN A 127 6.42 -4.79 7.71
C GLN A 127 6.03 -6.27 7.62
N ILE A 128 6.37 -6.91 6.50
CA ILE A 128 6.17 -8.36 6.31
C ILE A 128 7.48 -9.08 6.65
N PRO A 129 7.47 -10.02 7.61
CA PRO A 129 8.65 -10.81 7.92
C PRO A 129 8.94 -11.83 6.80
N ALA A 130 10.19 -12.27 6.67
CA ALA A 130 10.58 -13.30 5.69
C ALA A 130 9.82 -14.63 5.86
N ASN A 131 9.43 -14.96 7.10
CA ASN A 131 8.71 -16.17 7.48
C ASN A 131 7.24 -15.88 7.80
N PHE A 132 6.51 -15.30 6.85
CA PHE A 132 5.10 -14.97 7.05
C PHE A 132 4.18 -16.20 6.94
N ASP A 133 3.07 -16.18 7.68
CA ASP A 133 1.95 -17.08 7.45
C ASP A 133 1.07 -16.58 6.29
N ARG A 134 0.75 -17.49 5.34
CA ARG A 134 0.02 -17.14 4.11
C ARG A 134 -1.42 -16.70 4.39
N SER A 135 -2.09 -17.30 5.37
CA SER A 135 -3.47 -16.92 5.72
C SER A 135 -3.53 -15.50 6.29
N THR A 136 -2.59 -15.19 7.18
CA THR A 136 -2.42 -13.86 7.77
C THR A 136 -2.04 -12.83 6.72
N LEU A 137 -1.15 -13.18 5.77
CA LEU A 137 -0.80 -12.31 4.66
C LEU A 137 -2.00 -12.04 3.76
N HIS A 138 -2.74 -13.06 3.37
CA HIS A 138 -3.92 -12.89 2.52
C HIS A 138 -4.97 -12.01 3.20
N HIS A 139 -5.24 -12.23 4.50
CA HIS A 139 -6.09 -11.36 5.29
C HIS A 139 -5.57 -9.91 5.32
N THR A 140 -4.26 -9.73 5.49
CA THR A 140 -3.60 -8.42 5.47
C THR A 140 -3.80 -7.68 4.16
N ILE A 141 -3.60 -8.33 3.02
CA ILE A 141 -3.79 -7.69 1.72
C ILE A 141 -5.28 -7.40 1.44
N TRP A 142 -6.19 -8.29 1.85
CA TRP A 142 -7.64 -8.02 1.77
C TRP A 142 -8.06 -6.83 2.62
N SER A 143 -7.48 -6.67 3.82
CA SER A 143 -7.69 -5.47 4.64
C SER A 143 -7.28 -4.20 3.89
N CYS A 144 -6.16 -4.21 3.14
CA CYS A 144 -5.79 -3.10 2.27
C CYS A 144 -6.83 -2.84 1.17
N VAL A 145 -7.38 -3.88 0.53
CA VAL A 145 -8.44 -3.73 -0.50
C VAL A 145 -9.68 -3.06 0.09
N HIS A 146 -10.13 -3.52 1.26
CA HIS A 146 -11.33 -2.97 1.90
C HIS A 146 -11.12 -1.53 2.36
N ALA A 147 -9.98 -1.24 2.98
CA ALA A 147 -9.64 0.12 3.40
C ALA A 147 -9.54 1.08 2.20
N GLY A 148 -8.85 0.67 1.12
CA GLY A 148 -8.74 1.46 -0.10
C GLY A 148 -10.10 1.81 -0.71
N ARG A 149 -11.01 0.82 -0.79
CA ARG A 149 -12.38 1.03 -1.28
C ARG A 149 -13.23 1.91 -0.37
N GLU A 150 -13.03 1.85 0.94
CA GLU A 150 -13.77 2.69 1.87
C GLU A 150 -13.33 4.16 1.76
N VAL A 151 -12.01 4.41 1.71
CA VAL A 151 -11.48 5.75 1.50
C VAL A 151 -11.89 6.33 0.15
N ASP A 152 -11.86 5.53 -0.91
CA ASP A 152 -12.30 5.93 -2.24
C ASP A 152 -13.77 6.37 -2.27
N LYS A 153 -14.66 5.65 -1.56
CA LYS A 153 -16.05 6.07 -1.39
C LYS A 153 -16.17 7.41 -0.67
N CYS A 154 -15.36 7.66 0.35
CA CYS A 154 -15.32 8.95 1.03
C CYS A 154 -14.90 10.07 0.06
N HIS A 155 -13.84 9.85 -0.73
CA HIS A 155 -13.36 10.81 -1.72
C HIS A 155 -14.40 11.07 -2.83
N SER A 156 -15.04 10.03 -3.36
CA SER A 156 -16.13 10.16 -4.34
C SER A 156 -17.30 10.99 -3.81
N GLY A 157 -17.65 10.80 -2.53
CA GLY A 157 -18.67 11.62 -1.86
C GLY A 157 -18.30 13.09 -1.79
N ILE A 158 -17.04 13.39 -1.46
CA ILE A 158 -16.51 14.77 -1.41
C ILE A 158 -16.53 15.41 -2.80
N ASN A 159 -16.03 14.71 -3.83
CA ASN A 159 -15.95 15.24 -5.19
C ASN A 159 -17.34 15.57 -5.76
N LYS A 160 -18.35 14.71 -5.52
CA LYS A 160 -19.74 14.98 -5.91
C LYS A 160 -20.31 16.24 -5.27
N ILE A 161 -19.97 16.49 -4.00
CA ILE A 161 -20.41 17.71 -3.31
C ILE A 161 -19.74 18.93 -3.95
N LEU A 162 -18.43 18.88 -4.18
CA LEU A 162 -17.69 19.98 -4.79
C LEU A 162 -18.20 20.32 -6.20
N GLU A 163 -18.51 19.32 -7.01
CA GLU A 163 -19.13 19.49 -8.33
C GLU A 163 -20.48 20.22 -8.28
N LEU A 164 -21.26 20.06 -7.20
CA LEU A 164 -22.54 20.76 -7.01
C LEU A 164 -22.35 22.24 -6.64
N TYR A 165 -21.26 22.59 -5.95
CA TYR A 165 -20.96 23.97 -5.54
C TYR A 165 -20.20 24.78 -6.60
N MET A 166 -19.54 24.11 -7.54
CA MET A 166 -18.81 24.75 -8.64
C MET A 166 -19.68 25.05 -9.88
N LYS A 167 -20.99 24.77 -9.83
CA LYS A 167 -21.99 25.12 -10.84
C LYS A 167 -22.83 26.30 -10.37
#